data_AF-A0A2N5KAE1-F1
#
_entry.id   AF-A0A2N5KAE1-F1
#
_cell.length_a   1.000
_cell.length_b   1.000
_cell.length_c   1.000
_cell.angle_alpha   90.00
_cell.angle_beta   90.00
_cell.angle_gamma   90.00
#
_symmetry.space_group_name_H-M   'P 1'
#
loop_
_entity.id
_entity.type
_entity.pdbx_description
1 polymer ?
#
loop_
_entity_poly.entity_id
_entity_poly.type
_entity_poly.pdbx_seq_one_letter_code
_entity_poly.pdbx_strand_id
1 'polypeptide(L)'
;MLLLTVSLRHGIRYTGHMGLKSFRVENQKALRLAECLDVPSLMVICGSNGAGKSTLLWALKQRQGSVFDEGMTTEVLYQGPHRAIRRQTVRRGWLGGSLTSYAESLSADSVAAPEGLQIPYPSRSPDNVDESGSAIKHALGRLENKRQSFLTSLIDKASREGQHQLEIASLPHVFEPLSEIVSRLLPHLTFEGLSFE
;
A
#
# COMPACT_ATOMS: atom_id res chain seq x y z
N MET A 1 -23.83 22.69 -9.47
CA MET A 1 -24.07 21.48 -10.28
C MET A 1 -23.42 21.73 -11.61
N LEU A 2 -22.29 21.08 -11.90
CA LEU A 2 -21.47 21.33 -13.09
C LEU A 2 -21.29 19.99 -13.80
N LEU A 3 -21.93 19.85 -14.96
CA LEU A 3 -21.74 18.73 -15.87
C LEU A 3 -20.65 19.17 -16.86
N LEU A 4 -19.49 18.52 -16.84
CA LEU A 4 -18.39 18.81 -17.76
C LEU A 4 -18.25 17.62 -18.70
N THR A 5 -18.76 17.76 -19.92
CA THR A 5 -18.67 16.72 -20.96
C THR A 5 -17.41 16.96 -21.78
N VAL A 6 -16.39 16.11 -21.60
CA VAL A 6 -15.15 16.17 -22.39
C VAL A 6 -15.26 15.14 -23.52
N SER A 7 -15.34 15.61 -24.77
CA SER A 7 -15.32 14.76 -25.97
C SER A 7 -13.91 14.78 -26.56
N LEU A 8 -13.17 13.68 -26.42
CA LEU A 8 -11.89 13.48 -27.10
C LEU A 8 -12.15 12.74 -28.42
N ARG A 9 -12.14 13.48 -29.54
CA ARG A 9 -12.00 12.90 -30.87
C ARG A 9 -10.50 12.86 -31.18
N HIS A 10 -9.87 11.69 -31.19
CA HIS A 10 -8.74 11.32 -32.06
C HIS A 10 -8.53 9.80 -31.96
N GLY A 11 -8.68 9.11 -33.09
CA GLY A 11 -8.76 7.66 -33.18
C GLY A 11 -7.40 6.97 -33.15
N ILE A 12 -7.07 6.38 -32.01
CA ILE A 12 -6.25 5.17 -31.97
C ILE A 12 -7.25 4.03 -31.74
N ARG A 13 -7.50 3.21 -32.77
CA ARG A 13 -8.33 2.00 -32.64
C ARG A 13 -7.53 0.95 -31.88
N TYR A 14 -7.51 1.04 -30.56
CA TYR A 14 -7.23 -0.13 -29.75
C TYR A 14 -8.38 -1.11 -29.96
N THR A 15 -8.13 -2.25 -30.61
CA THR A 15 -8.98 -3.45 -30.54
C THR A 15 -8.82 -4.13 -29.17
N GLY A 16 -8.63 -3.32 -28.13
CA GLY A 16 -8.38 -3.76 -26.77
C GLY A 16 -9.71 -3.91 -26.08
N HIS A 17 -10.05 -5.16 -25.75
CA HIS A 17 -11.19 -5.53 -24.94
C HIS A 17 -11.29 -4.62 -23.71
N MET A 18 -12.38 -3.85 -23.62
CA MET A 18 -12.60 -2.96 -22.49
C MET A 18 -13.28 -3.74 -21.37
N GLY A 19 -12.63 -3.79 -20.20
CA GLY A 19 -13.15 -4.54 -19.06
C GLY A 19 -14.51 -4.02 -18.58
N LEU A 20 -14.63 -2.73 -18.29
CA LEU A 20 -15.87 -2.07 -17.84
C LEU A 20 -16.54 -1.36 -19.02
N LYS A 21 -17.78 -1.71 -19.33
CA LYS A 21 -18.56 -1.12 -20.45
C LYS A 21 -19.41 0.06 -19.99
N SER A 22 -20.15 -0.11 -18.91
CA SER A 22 -21.04 0.91 -18.38
C SER A 22 -21.16 0.80 -16.87
N PHE A 23 -21.56 1.89 -16.22
CA PHE A 23 -21.94 1.85 -14.82
C PHE A 23 -23.07 2.82 -14.50
N ARG A 24 -23.83 2.48 -13.46
CA ARG A 24 -24.84 3.34 -12.85
C ARG A 24 -24.87 3.07 -11.34
N VAL A 25 -24.36 4.02 -10.57
CA VAL A 25 -24.28 3.97 -9.11
C VAL A 25 -25.21 5.02 -8.53
N GLU A 26 -26.15 4.60 -7.70
CA GLU A 26 -27.18 5.48 -7.12
C GLU A 26 -27.21 5.37 -5.60
N ASN A 27 -27.55 6.49 -4.94
CA ASN A 27 -27.82 6.57 -3.51
C ASN A 27 -26.71 5.96 -2.62
N GLN A 28 -25.44 6.19 -2.98
CA GLN A 28 -24.27 5.71 -2.24
C GLN A 28 -23.56 6.87 -1.54
N LYS A 29 -23.75 6.99 -0.22
CA LYS A 29 -23.15 8.04 0.63
C LYS A 29 -23.38 9.46 0.04
N ALA A 30 -22.31 10.10 -0.44
CA ALA A 30 -22.35 11.44 -1.04
C ALA A 30 -22.78 11.44 -2.52
N LEU A 31 -22.88 10.27 -3.16
CA LEU A 31 -23.35 10.11 -4.53
C LEU A 31 -24.86 9.94 -4.57
N ARG A 32 -25.55 10.89 -5.21
CA ARG A 32 -26.97 10.73 -5.57
C ARG A 32 -27.11 9.82 -6.80
N LEU A 33 -26.39 10.16 -7.87
CA LEU A 33 -26.32 9.41 -9.12
C LEU A 33 -24.96 9.65 -9.78
N ALA A 34 -24.32 8.58 -10.22
CA ALA A 34 -23.16 8.61 -11.10
C ALA A 34 -23.36 7.53 -12.17
N GLU A 35 -23.43 7.95 -13.44
CA GLU A 35 -23.67 7.05 -14.56
C GLU A 35 -22.74 7.32 -15.73
N CYS A 36 -22.39 6.26 -16.45
CA CYS A 36 -21.69 6.31 -17.71
C CYS A 36 -22.13 5.11 -18.55
N LEU A 37 -22.75 5.36 -19.70
CA LEU A 37 -23.29 4.33 -20.59
C LEU A 37 -22.21 3.67 -21.47
N ASP A 38 -21.13 4.39 -21.74
CA ASP A 38 -20.01 3.95 -22.58
C ASP A 38 -18.72 4.46 -21.95
N VAL A 39 -18.11 3.60 -21.12
CA VAL A 39 -16.92 3.92 -20.34
C VAL A 39 -15.70 3.89 -21.28
N PRO A 40 -14.98 5.00 -21.48
CA PRO A 40 -13.78 5.00 -22.31
C PRO A 40 -12.68 4.15 -21.69
N SER A 41 -11.72 3.70 -22.52
CA SER A 41 -10.52 2.98 -22.09
C SER A 41 -9.70 3.74 -21.04
N LEU A 42 -9.78 5.08 -21.05
CA LEU A 42 -9.23 5.95 -20.03
C LEU A 42 -10.32 6.93 -19.57
N MET A 43 -10.71 6.82 -18.30
CA MET A 43 -11.61 7.76 -17.64
C MET A 43 -10.87 8.48 -16.52
N VAL A 44 -10.93 9.82 -16.52
CA VAL A 44 -10.43 10.65 -15.42
C VAL A 44 -11.60 11.22 -14.64
N ILE A 45 -11.67 10.94 -13.34
CA ILE A 45 -12.74 11.43 -12.46
C ILE A 45 -12.21 12.57 -11.59
N CYS A 46 -12.65 13.80 -11.89
CA CYS A 46 -12.26 15.03 -11.19
C CYS A 46 -13.43 15.61 -10.38
N GLY A 47 -13.11 16.38 -9.34
CA GLY A 47 -14.12 17.05 -8.49
C GLY A 47 -13.54 17.52 -7.16
N SER A 48 -14.27 18.38 -6.45
CA SER A 48 -13.89 18.88 -5.13
C SER A 48 -13.73 17.76 -4.08
N ASN A 49 -13.09 18.08 -2.96
CA ASN A 49 -13.05 17.17 -1.81
C ASN A 49 -14.48 16.92 -1.31
N GLY A 50 -14.81 15.67 -1.00
CA GLY A 50 -16.16 15.27 -0.60
C GLY A 50 -17.15 15.01 -1.75
N ALA A 51 -16.78 15.25 -3.01
CA ALA A 51 -17.68 15.04 -4.17
C ALA A 51 -18.02 13.56 -4.49
N GLY A 52 -17.61 12.58 -3.66
CA GLY A 52 -17.94 11.17 -3.86
C GLY A 52 -17.02 10.38 -4.80
N LYS A 53 -15.88 10.94 -5.25
CA LYS A 53 -14.93 10.26 -6.15
C LYS A 53 -14.49 8.88 -5.65
N SER A 54 -14.01 8.79 -4.41
CA SER A 54 -13.57 7.53 -3.81
C SER A 54 -14.73 6.56 -3.56
N THR A 55 -15.93 7.09 -3.31
CA THR A 55 -17.16 6.29 -3.18
C THR A 55 -17.51 5.63 -4.52
N LEU A 56 -17.41 6.38 -5.62
CA LEU A 56 -17.67 5.87 -6.96
C LEU A 56 -16.67 4.76 -7.30
N LEU A 57 -15.37 5.04 -7.17
CA LEU A 57 -14.33 4.06 -7.47
C LEU A 57 -14.46 2.77 -6.64
N TRP A 58 -14.92 2.88 -5.40
CA TRP A 58 -15.18 1.71 -4.56
C TRP A 58 -16.43 0.94 -4.95
N ALA A 59 -17.52 1.62 -5.33
CA ALA A 59 -18.70 0.96 -5.89
C ALA A 59 -18.32 0.17 -7.16
N LEU A 60 -17.49 0.75 -8.03
CA LEU A 60 -16.96 0.08 -9.23
C LEU A 60 -16.07 -1.12 -8.86
N LYS A 61 -15.20 -1.01 -7.84
CA LYS A 61 -14.42 -2.14 -7.31
C LYS A 61 -15.33 -3.29 -6.86
N GLN A 62 -16.42 -2.97 -6.18
CA GLN A 62 -17.43 -3.94 -5.72
C GLN A 62 -18.37 -4.40 -6.85
N ARG A 63 -18.13 -3.98 -8.09
CA ARG A 63 -18.97 -4.24 -9.28
C ARG A 63 -20.43 -3.80 -9.11
N GLN A 64 -20.70 -2.85 -8.22
CA GLN A 64 -22.04 -2.34 -7.98
C GLN A 64 -22.50 -1.50 -9.17
N GLY A 65 -23.64 -1.90 -9.76
CA GLY A 65 -24.22 -1.21 -10.91
C GLY A 65 -23.29 -1.13 -12.12
N SER A 66 -22.31 -2.03 -12.23
CA SER A 66 -21.27 -2.02 -13.25
C SER A 66 -21.48 -3.18 -14.22
N VAL A 67 -21.41 -2.91 -15.52
CA VAL A 67 -21.51 -3.91 -16.59
C VAL A 67 -20.12 -4.14 -17.18
N PHE A 68 -19.62 -5.37 -17.08
CA PHE A 68 -18.33 -5.77 -17.64
C PHE A 68 -18.52 -6.57 -18.93
N ASP A 69 -17.45 -6.77 -19.69
CA ASP A 69 -17.50 -7.58 -20.92
C ASP A 69 -17.80 -9.06 -20.61
N GLU A 70 -18.75 -9.64 -21.34
CA GLU A 70 -19.20 -11.02 -21.15
C GLU A 70 -18.18 -11.96 -21.81
N GLY A 71 -17.41 -12.69 -21.00
CA GLY A 71 -16.43 -13.67 -21.49
C GLY A 71 -15.02 -13.53 -20.91
N MET A 72 -14.74 -12.48 -20.13
CA MET A 72 -13.46 -12.35 -19.41
C MET A 72 -13.67 -12.10 -17.93
N THR A 73 -12.90 -12.83 -17.11
CA THR A 73 -12.69 -12.53 -15.69
C THR A 73 -11.86 -11.26 -15.57
N THR A 74 -12.46 -10.10 -15.82
CA THR A 74 -11.78 -8.80 -15.64
C THR A 74 -11.51 -8.60 -14.15
N GLU A 75 -10.25 -8.76 -13.75
CA GLU A 75 -9.83 -8.42 -12.39
C GLU A 75 -9.72 -6.90 -12.24
N VAL A 76 -10.36 -6.36 -11.20
CA VAL A 76 -10.35 -4.92 -10.93
C VAL A 76 -9.21 -4.60 -9.98
N LEU A 77 -8.13 -4.03 -10.52
CA LEU A 77 -7.07 -3.47 -9.70
C LEU A 77 -7.51 -2.10 -9.16
N TYR A 78 -7.86 -2.05 -7.87
CA TYR A 78 -8.20 -0.81 -7.19
C TYR A 78 -7.03 -0.29 -6.37
N GLN A 79 -6.47 0.84 -6.80
CA GLN A 79 -5.56 1.64 -5.99
C GLN A 79 -6.38 2.71 -5.27
N GLY A 80 -6.58 2.52 -3.96
CA GLY A 80 -7.28 3.51 -3.14
C GLY A 80 -6.55 4.85 -3.12
N PRO A 81 -7.25 5.95 -2.75
CA PRO A 81 -6.59 7.24 -2.61
C PRO A 81 -5.46 7.14 -1.59
N HIS A 82 -4.21 7.37 -2.03
CA HIS A 82 -3.05 7.53 -1.16
C HIS A 82 -3.30 8.73 -0.24
N ARG A 83 -3.80 8.48 0.97
CA ARG A 83 -3.91 9.51 1.99
C ARG A 83 -2.54 9.69 2.62
N ALA A 84 -2.25 10.92 3.04
CA ALA A 84 -1.00 11.25 3.71
C ALA A 84 -0.71 10.25 4.84
N ILE A 85 0.49 9.65 4.81
CA ILE A 85 0.99 8.77 5.86
C ILE A 85 0.94 9.57 7.17
N ARG A 86 0.15 9.08 8.14
CA ARG A 86 0.12 9.70 9.46
C ARG A 86 1.39 9.33 10.22
N ARG A 87 1.91 10.27 11.02
CA ARG A 87 2.93 9.92 12.02
C ARG A 87 2.30 8.88 12.95
N GLN A 88 2.96 7.74 13.04
CA GLN A 88 2.59 6.65 13.92
C GLN A 88 3.87 6.19 14.61
N THR A 89 3.76 5.95 15.92
CA THR A 89 4.84 5.47 16.77
C THR A 89 4.65 3.97 16.93
N VAL A 90 5.61 3.17 16.45
CA VAL A 90 5.62 1.73 16.67
C VAL A 90 6.32 1.47 18.00
N ARG A 91 5.60 0.88 18.96
CA ARG A 91 6.20 0.52 20.25
C ARG A 91 7.04 -0.75 20.10
N ARG A 92 8.20 -0.80 20.74
CA ARG A 92 9.12 -1.95 20.70
C ARG A 92 8.45 -3.27 21.10
N GLY A 93 7.52 -3.22 22.06
CA GLY A 93 6.73 -4.38 22.49
C GLY A 93 5.85 -5.02 21.40
N TRP A 94 5.58 -4.31 20.30
CA TRP A 94 4.80 -4.83 19.16
C TRP A 94 5.65 -5.57 18.13
N LEU A 95 6.96 -5.63 18.31
CA LEU A 95 7.89 -6.23 17.35
C LEU A 95 8.19 -7.71 17.66
N GLY A 96 7.55 -8.28 18.69
CA GLY A 96 7.86 -9.60 19.25
C GLY A 96 7.20 -10.81 18.58
N GLY A 97 6.28 -10.62 17.63
CA GLY A 97 5.48 -11.75 17.09
C GLY A 97 6.20 -12.68 16.10
N SER A 98 5.47 -13.68 15.59
CA SER A 98 5.95 -14.65 14.58
C SER A 98 6.21 -13.99 13.21
N LEU A 99 7.22 -14.45 12.46
CA LEU A 99 7.50 -13.94 11.11
C LEU A 99 6.48 -14.53 10.12
N THR A 100 5.71 -13.67 9.46
CA THR A 100 5.03 -14.01 8.21
C THR A 100 6.00 -13.87 7.04
N SER A 101 5.85 -14.71 6.02
CA SER A 101 6.67 -14.60 4.82
C SER A 101 6.24 -13.37 3.98
N TYR A 102 7.16 -12.82 3.18
CA TYR A 102 6.84 -11.69 2.29
C TYR A 102 5.76 -12.05 1.26
N ALA A 103 5.83 -13.26 0.70
CA ALA A 103 4.85 -13.76 -0.25
C ALA A 103 3.44 -13.83 0.36
N GLU A 104 3.34 -14.35 1.59
CA GLU A 104 2.09 -14.43 2.36
C GLU A 104 1.52 -13.05 2.68
N SER A 105 2.38 -12.06 2.94
CA SER A 105 1.97 -10.68 3.17
C SER A 105 1.43 -9.98 1.92
N LEU A 106 1.93 -10.35 0.73
CA LEU A 106 1.47 -9.80 -0.55
C LEU A 106 0.16 -10.44 -1.03
N SER A 107 -0.06 -11.71 -0.72
CA SER A 107 -1.28 -12.44 -1.10
C SER A 107 -2.48 -12.15 -0.21
N ALA A 108 -2.28 -11.46 0.92
CA ALA A 108 -3.35 -11.23 1.89
C ALA A 108 -4.28 -10.08 1.45
N ASP A 109 -5.59 -10.35 1.43
CA ASP A 109 -6.65 -9.35 1.20
C ASP A 109 -6.70 -8.27 2.31
N SER A 110 -6.09 -8.56 3.46
CA SER A 110 -5.88 -7.65 4.57
C SER A 110 -4.41 -7.53 4.90
N VAL A 111 -3.99 -6.36 5.39
CA VAL A 111 -2.70 -6.27 6.07
C VAL A 111 -2.87 -7.06 7.36
N ALA A 112 -2.26 -8.25 7.45
CA ALA A 112 -2.25 -9.04 8.67
C ALA A 112 -1.78 -8.11 9.80
N ALA A 113 -2.64 -7.83 10.78
CA ALA A 113 -2.31 -7.05 11.96
C ALA A 113 -1.19 -7.81 12.68
N PRO A 114 0.08 -7.39 12.54
CA PRO A 114 1.15 -8.08 13.22
C PRO A 114 0.89 -7.94 14.72
N GLU A 115 1.26 -8.93 15.53
CA GLU A 115 1.04 -8.88 16.98
C GLU A 115 1.40 -7.51 17.57
N GLY A 116 0.43 -6.86 18.21
CA GLY A 116 0.61 -5.54 18.81
C GLY A 116 0.27 -4.34 17.92
N LEU A 117 0.22 -4.48 16.59
CA LEU A 117 -0.32 -3.43 15.72
C LEU A 117 -1.83 -3.59 15.62
N GLN A 118 -2.58 -2.79 16.39
CA GLN A 118 -4.01 -2.67 16.15
C GLN A 118 -4.21 -1.81 14.91
N ILE A 119 -4.43 -2.48 13.77
CA ILE A 119 -4.94 -1.88 12.54
C ILE A 119 -6.45 -1.77 12.76
N PRO A 120 -7.00 -0.59 13.15
CA PRO A 120 -8.43 -0.46 13.45
C PRO A 120 -9.32 -0.87 12.27
N TYR A 121 -8.79 -0.84 11.04
CA TYR A 121 -9.54 -1.26 9.85
C TYR A 121 -8.68 -2.06 8.87
N PRO A 122 -8.68 -3.41 8.95
CA PRO A 122 -7.85 -4.26 8.09
C PRO A 122 -8.30 -4.29 6.62
N SER A 123 -9.54 -3.89 6.32
CA SER A 123 -10.06 -3.85 4.96
C SER A 123 -9.70 -2.52 4.27
N ARG A 124 -9.19 -2.59 3.03
CA ARG A 124 -8.94 -1.40 2.22
C ARG A 124 -10.26 -0.82 1.71
N SER A 125 -10.82 0.15 2.44
CA SER A 125 -12.02 0.90 2.06
C SER A 125 -11.69 2.39 1.82
N PRO A 126 -12.56 3.14 1.10
CA PRO A 126 -12.41 4.59 0.91
C PRO A 126 -12.38 5.40 2.21
N ASP A 127 -13.00 4.84 3.25
CA ASP A 127 -13.13 5.46 4.56
C ASP A 127 -11.92 5.13 5.45
N ASN A 128 -11.16 4.09 5.10
CA ASN A 128 -10.03 3.62 5.88
C ASN A 128 -8.75 4.31 5.40
N VAL A 129 -7.88 4.65 6.36
CA VAL A 129 -6.56 5.23 6.08
C VAL A 129 -5.66 4.12 5.54
N ASP A 130 -4.78 4.44 4.59
CA ASP A 130 -3.80 3.47 4.13
C ASP A 130 -2.81 3.16 5.26
N GLU A 131 -2.84 1.91 5.72
CA GLU A 131 -1.96 1.39 6.78
C GLU A 131 -0.70 0.72 6.20
N SER A 132 -0.47 0.84 4.88
CA SER A 132 0.75 0.37 4.22
C SER A 132 2.02 0.94 4.88
N GLY A 133 2.02 2.23 5.24
CA GLY A 133 3.11 2.87 5.95
C GLY A 133 3.36 2.26 7.34
N SER A 134 2.31 1.81 8.02
CA SER A 134 2.37 1.15 9.32
C SER A 134 2.98 -0.24 9.21
N ALA A 135 2.57 -1.00 8.19
CA ALA A 135 3.12 -2.31 7.88
C ALA A 135 4.61 -2.24 7.53
N ILE A 136 5.00 -1.26 6.70
CA ILE A 136 6.40 -1.03 6.33
C ILE A 136 7.23 -0.69 7.58
N LYS A 137 6.76 0.25 8.41
CA LYS A 137 7.44 0.61 9.67
C LYS A 137 7.59 -0.59 10.60
N HIS A 138 6.57 -1.42 10.70
CA HIS A 138 6.61 -2.62 11.53
C HIS A 138 7.59 -3.65 11.02
N ALA A 139 7.56 -3.97 9.72
CA ALA A 139 8.48 -4.91 9.09
C ALA A 139 9.94 -4.47 9.25
N LEU A 140 10.21 -3.18 8.99
CA LEU A 140 11.53 -2.57 9.18
C LEU A 140 11.96 -2.61 10.65
N GLY A 141 11.07 -2.25 11.57
CA GLY A 141 11.34 -2.33 13.01
C GLY A 141 11.65 -3.74 13.50
N ARG A 142 10.96 -4.76 12.97
CA ARG A 142 11.23 -6.17 13.30
C ARG A 142 12.57 -6.64 12.77
N LEU A 143 12.92 -6.25 11.54
CA LEU A 143 14.21 -6.55 10.96
C LEU A 143 15.35 -5.98 11.81
N GLU A 144 15.21 -4.73 12.25
CA GLU A 144 16.22 -4.10 13.10
C GLU A 144 16.31 -4.73 14.49
N ASN A 145 15.17 -5.04 15.12
CA ASN A 145 15.18 -5.75 16.41
C ASN A 145 15.90 -7.10 16.30
N LYS A 146 15.68 -7.84 15.21
CA LYS A 146 16.36 -9.11 14.96
C LYS A 146 17.85 -8.92 14.74
N ARG A 147 18.24 -7.89 13.97
CA ARG A 147 19.65 -7.53 13.78
C ARG A 147 20.31 -7.25 15.12
N GLN A 148 19.69 -6.43 15.98
CA GLN A 148 20.20 -6.12 17.31
C GLN A 148 20.32 -7.37 18.18
N SER A 149 19.28 -8.21 18.27
CA SER A 149 19.34 -9.46 19.04
C SER A 149 20.43 -10.41 18.55
N PHE A 150 20.62 -10.51 17.23
CA PHE A 150 21.68 -11.31 16.64
C PHE A 150 23.06 -10.77 17.00
N LEU A 151 23.27 -9.46 16.86
CA LEU A 151 24.54 -8.81 17.20
C LEU A 151 24.88 -8.93 18.68
N THR A 152 23.91 -8.73 19.57
CA THR A 152 24.10 -8.96 21.01
C THR A 152 24.52 -10.41 21.28
N SER A 153 23.85 -11.38 20.67
CA SER A 153 24.18 -12.81 20.84
C SER A 153 25.59 -13.14 20.33
N LEU A 154 26.00 -12.52 19.22
CA LEU A 154 27.33 -12.70 18.62
C LEU A 154 28.42 -12.10 19.53
N ILE A 155 28.19 -10.88 20.03
CA ILE A 155 29.10 -10.19 20.96
C ILE A 155 29.23 -11.00 22.27
N ASP A 156 28.12 -11.47 22.83
CA ASP A 156 28.12 -12.28 24.05
C ASP A 156 28.93 -13.56 23.88
N LYS A 157 28.82 -14.20 22.71
CA LYS A 157 29.59 -15.40 22.38
C LYS A 157 31.08 -15.10 22.24
N ALA A 158 31.45 -14.07 21.47
CA ALA A 158 32.85 -13.67 21.28
C ALA A 158 33.52 -13.29 22.61
N SER A 159 32.79 -12.58 23.48
CA SER A 159 33.23 -12.22 24.83
C SER A 159 33.54 -13.44 25.69
N ARG A 160 32.69 -14.49 25.63
CA ARG A 160 32.94 -15.76 26.34
C ARG A 160 34.14 -16.52 25.79
N GLU A 161 34.42 -16.40 24.50
CA GLU A 161 35.55 -17.04 23.82
C GLU A 161 36.86 -16.24 23.96
N GLY A 162 36.85 -15.11 24.69
CA GLY A 162 38.02 -14.25 24.91
C GLY A 162 38.42 -13.42 23.69
N GLN A 163 37.55 -13.34 22.68
CA GLN A 163 37.75 -12.49 21.51
C GLN A 163 37.25 -11.07 21.82
N HIS A 164 38.19 -10.17 22.11
CA HIS A 164 37.87 -8.81 22.56
C HIS A 164 37.57 -7.81 21.43
N GLN A 165 37.73 -8.18 20.16
CA GLN A 165 37.52 -7.27 19.03
C GLN A 165 36.72 -7.95 17.92
N LEU A 166 35.44 -7.60 17.84
CA LEU A 166 34.65 -7.79 16.63
C LEU A 166 34.75 -6.49 15.83
N GLU A 167 35.27 -6.56 14.60
CA GLU A 167 35.24 -5.42 13.70
C GLU A 167 33.80 -5.16 13.24
N ILE A 168 33.11 -4.21 13.89
CA ILE A 168 31.73 -3.85 13.55
C ILE A 168 31.62 -3.42 12.07
N ALA A 169 32.68 -2.81 11.53
CA ALA A 169 32.75 -2.38 10.14
C ALA A 169 32.71 -3.53 9.12
N SER A 170 33.04 -4.76 9.52
CA SER A 170 33.01 -5.92 8.62
C SER A 170 31.61 -6.53 8.50
N LEU A 171 30.63 -6.06 9.28
CA LEU A 171 29.28 -6.58 9.26
C LEU A 171 28.52 -6.06 8.04
N PRO A 172 27.79 -6.92 7.31
CA PRO A 172 27.02 -6.50 6.15
C PRO A 172 25.91 -5.52 6.53
N HIS A 173 25.73 -4.48 5.72
CA HIS A 173 24.70 -3.49 5.93
C HIS A 173 23.34 -4.04 5.46
N VAL A 174 22.53 -4.56 6.39
CA VAL A 174 21.26 -5.25 6.10
C VAL A 174 20.28 -4.40 5.27
N PHE A 175 20.37 -3.07 5.35
CA PHE A 175 19.50 -2.14 4.61
C PHE A 175 20.12 -1.60 3.31
N GLU A 176 21.28 -2.11 2.87
CA GLU A 176 21.90 -1.68 1.61
C GLU A 176 20.94 -1.80 0.40
N PRO A 177 20.20 -2.92 0.21
CA PRO A 177 19.26 -3.01 -0.92
C PRO A 177 18.14 -1.97 -0.85
N LEU A 178 17.67 -1.66 0.36
CA LEU A 178 16.65 -0.64 0.55
C LEU A 178 17.19 0.76 0.21
N SER A 179 18.41 1.06 0.65
CA SER A 179 19.10 2.32 0.32
C SER A 179 19.31 2.48 -1.19
N GLU A 180 19.71 1.39 -1.88
CA GLU A 180 19.85 1.37 -3.34
C GLU A 180 18.51 1.63 -4.05
N ILE A 181 17.42 1.00 -3.59
CA ILE A 181 16.08 1.24 -4.14
C ILE A 181 15.64 2.69 -3.91
N VAL A 182 15.82 3.23 -2.70
CA VAL A 182 15.44 4.60 -2.35
C VAL A 182 16.21 5.61 -3.19
N SER A 183 17.53 5.46 -3.32
CA SER A 183 18.36 6.36 -4.13
C SER A 183 17.99 6.35 -5.62
N ARG A 184 17.59 5.20 -6.17
CA ARG A 184 17.15 5.07 -7.57
C ARG A 184 15.77 5.66 -7.83
N LEU A 185 14.82 5.42 -6.93
CA LEU A 185 13.43 5.84 -7.12
C LEU A 185 13.17 7.27 -6.64
N LEU A 186 13.90 7.70 -5.61
CA LEU A 186 13.71 8.97 -4.91
C LEU A 186 15.09 9.62 -4.69
N PRO A 187 15.74 10.12 -5.76
CA PRO A 187 17.13 10.59 -5.71
C PRO A 187 17.37 11.82 -4.81
N HIS A 188 16.30 12.47 -4.37
CA HIS A 188 16.31 13.60 -3.44
C HIS A 188 16.15 13.17 -1.97
N LEU A 189 16.03 11.86 -1.69
CA LEU A 189 15.92 11.31 -0.35
C LEU A 189 17.10 10.37 -0.05
N THR A 190 17.58 10.42 1.18
CA THR A 190 18.63 9.54 1.71
C THR A 190 18.05 8.67 2.83
N PHE A 191 18.31 7.36 2.77
CA PHE A 191 17.94 6.45 3.84
C PHE A 191 19.04 6.44 4.92
N GLU A 192 18.77 7.03 6.08
CA GLU A 192 19.74 7.11 7.19
C GLU A 192 19.71 5.90 8.13
N GLY A 193 18.64 5.10 8.09
CA GLY A 193 18.47 3.94 8.98
C GLY A 193 17.16 3.99 9.75
N LEU A 194 17.11 3.22 10.85
CA LEU A 194 15.96 3.13 11.74
C LEU A 194 16.37 3.51 13.15
N SER A 195 15.68 4.49 13.72
CA SER A 195 15.85 4.92 15.12
C SER A 195 14.61 4.58 15.94
N PHE A 196 14.83 4.07 17.15
CA PHE A 196 13.79 3.85 18.15
C PHE A 196 13.96 4.91 19.26
N GLU A 197 13.52 6.14 18.98
CA GLU A 197 13.32 7.17 20.01
C GLU A 197 11.97 6.99 20.72
#